data_AF-A0A3T9D881-F1
#
_entry.id   AF-A0A3T9D881-F1
#
_cell.length_a   1.000
_cell.length_b   1.000
_cell.length_c   1.000
_cell.angle_alpha   90.00
_cell.angle_beta   90.00
_cell.angle_gamma   90.00
#
_symmetry.space_group_name_H-M   'P 1'
#
loop_
_entity.id
_entity.type
_entity.pdbx_description
1 polymer ?
#
loop_
_entity_poly.entity_id
_entity_poly.type
_entity_poly.pdbx_seq_one_letter_code
_entity_poly.pdbx_strand_id
1 'polypeptide(L)' 'MATLVFSYSHADEALRNELETHLSPLKRMGTISAWHDRRIAPK' A
#
# COMPACT_ATOMS: atom_id res chain seq x y z
N MET A 1 -5.68 -1.72 -15.24
CA MET A 1 -4.82 -1.92 -14.06
C MET A 1 -4.44 -0.56 -13.52
N ALA A 2 -4.75 -0.29 -12.26
CA ALA A 2 -4.43 0.99 -11.63
C ALA A 2 -3.23 0.83 -10.68
N THR A 3 -2.28 1.75 -10.75
CA THR A 3 -1.10 1.78 -9.87
C THR A 3 -1.32 2.83 -8.79
N LEU A 4 -1.33 2.40 -7.53
CA LEU A 4 -1.41 3.29 -6.38
C LEU A 4 -0.02 3.44 -5.75
N VAL A 5 0.39 4.70 -5.59
CA VAL A 5 1.58 5.10 -4.85
C VAL A 5 1.13 6.09 -3.81
N PHE A 6 1.47 5.85 -2.56
CA PHE A 6 1.09 6.71 -1.44
C PHE A 6 2.29 6.91 -0.52
N SER A 7 2.49 8.15 -0.13
CA SER A 7 3.43 8.56 0.92
C SER A 7 2.63 8.83 2.18
N TYR A 8 3.07 8.28 3.30
CA TYR A 8 2.42 8.43 4.60
C TYR A 8 3.48 8.77 5.65
N SER A 9 3.09 9.54 6.66
CA SER A 9 3.96 9.80 7.81
C SER A 9 3.85 8.65 8.80
N HIS A 10 4.84 8.51 9.70
CA HIS A 10 4.83 7.45 10.69
C HIS A 10 3.59 7.49 11.62
N ALA A 11 3.01 8.67 11.81
CA ALA A 11 1.77 8.89 12.55
C ALA A 11 0.55 8.23 11.87
N ASP A 12 0.56 8.07 10.55
CA ASP A 12 -0.55 7.56 9.75
C ASP A 12 -0.43 6.05 9.46
N GLU A 13 0.49 5.35 10.13
CA GLU A 13 0.71 3.91 9.90
C GLU A 13 -0.55 3.09 10.16
N ALA A 14 -1.35 3.47 11.16
CA ALA A 14 -2.65 2.86 11.44
C ALA A 14 -3.62 2.98 10.25
N LEU A 15 -3.73 4.17 9.66
CA LEU A 15 -4.57 4.41 8.49
C LEU A 15 -4.06 3.64 7.26
N ARG A 16 -2.73 3.55 7.08
CA ARG A 16 -2.14 2.73 6.02
C ARG A 16 -2.51 1.25 6.18
N ASN A 17 -2.49 0.71 7.39
CA ASN A 17 -2.84 -0.69 7.64
C ASN A 17 -4.32 -0.97 7.36
N GLU A 18 -5.20 -0.04 7.71
CA GLU A 18 -6.61 -0.14 7.39
C GLU A 18 -6.83 -0.07 5.87
N LEU A 19 -6.18 0.88 5.19
CA LEU A 19 -6.20 0.98 3.73
C LEU A 19 -5.71 -0.32 3.07
N GLU A 20 -4.58 -0.88 3.51
CA GLU A 20 -4.07 -2.16 3.00
C GLU A 20 -5.05 -3.33 3.19
N THR A 21 -5.82 -3.33 4.28
CA THR A 21 -6.87 -4.33 4.53
C THR A 21 -7.97 -4.22 3.47
N HIS A 22 -8.44 -3.01 3.19
CA HIS A 22 -9.45 -2.76 2.15
C HIS A 22 -8.92 -3.02 0.73
N LEU A 23 -7.64 -2.75 0.47
CA LEU A 23 -7.00 -2.96 -0.83
C LEU A 23 -6.62 -4.44 -1.07
N SER A 24 -6.49 -5.26 -0.03
CA SER A 24 -6.13 -6.68 -0.14
C SER A 24 -6.99 -7.49 -1.13
N PRO A 25 -8.33 -7.45 -1.11
CA PRO A 25 -9.15 -8.15 -2.09
C PRO A 25 -8.93 -7.63 -3.52
N LEU A 26 -8.78 -6.31 -3.69
CA LEU A 26 -8.56 -5.69 -5.01
C LEU A 26 -7.19 -6.05 -5.61
N LYS A 27 -6.16 -6.18 -4.77
CA LYS A 27 -4.83 -6.68 -5.16
C LYS A 27 -4.90 -8.15 -5.56
N ARG A 28 -5.63 -8.98 -4.80
CA ARG A 28 -5.82 -10.41 -5.12
C ARG A 28 -6.55 -10.62 -6.45
N MET A 29 -7.47 -9.73 -6.80
CA MET A 29 -8.16 -9.74 -8.10
C MET A 29 -7.27 -9.23 -9.25
N GLY A 30 -6.07 -8.72 -8.99
CA GLY A 30 -5.19 -8.15 -10.01
C GLY A 30 -5.65 -6.79 -10.58
N THR A 31 -6.65 -6.17 -9.97
CA THR A 31 -7.23 -4.90 -10.44
C THR A 31 -6.30 -3.72 -10.17
N ILE A 32 -5.62 -3.76 -9.03
CA ILE A 32 -4.72 -2.70 -8.56
C ILE A 32 -3.35 -3.25 -8.14
N SER A 33 -2.32 -2.42 -8.29
CA SER A 33 -0.99 -2.66 -7.72
C SER A 33 -0.66 -1.50 -6.79
N ALA A 34 -0.24 -1.78 -5.55
CA ALA A 34 0.17 -0.74 -4.61
C ALA A 34 1.65 -0.84 -4.28
N TRP A 35 2.32 0.31 -4.23
CA TRP A 35 3.74 0.44 -3.91
C TRP A 35 3.95 1.53 -2.85
N HIS A 36 4.82 1.26 -1.87
CA HIS A 36 5.12 2.16 -0.76
C HIS A 36 6.61 2.09 -0.37
N ASP A 37 7.14 3.21 0.12
CA ASP A 37 8.56 3.45 0.42
C ASP A 37 9.21 2.41 1.36
N ARG A 38 8.45 1.81 2.29
CA ARG A 38 8.93 0.72 3.18
C ARG A 38 9.41 -0.57 2.46
N ARG A 39 9.37 -0.62 1.13
CA ARG A 39 9.97 -1.71 0.33
C ARG A 39 11.42 -1.45 -0.09
N ILE A 40 12.00 -0.31 0.27
CA ILE A 40 13.45 -0.09 0.13
C ILE A 40 14.13 -0.93 1.21
N ALA A 41 14.56 -2.14 0.84
CA ALA A 41 15.42 -2.93 1.70
C ALA A 41 16.77 -2.20 1.83
N PRO A 42 17.30 -2.00 3.05
CA PRO A 42 18.66 -1.49 3.22
C PRO A 42 19.65 -2.45 2.55
N LYS A 43 20.68 -1.87 1.95
CA LYS A 43 21.67 -2.53 1.10
C LYS A 43 22.63 -3.43 1.88
#